data_AF-A0A536SIP0-F1
#
_entry.id   AF-A0A536SIP0-F1
#
_cell.length_a   1.000
_cell.length_b   1.000
_cell.length_c   1.000
_cell.angle_alpha   90.00
_cell.angle_beta   90.00
_cell.angle_gamma   90.00
#
_symmetry.space_group_name_H-M   'P 1'
#
loop_
_entity.id
_entity.type
_entity.pdbx_description
1 polymer ?
#
loop_
_entity_poly.entity_id
_entity_poly.type
_entity_poly.pdbx_seq_one_letter_code
_entity_poly.pdbx_strand_id
1 'polypeptide(L)'
;MRPGEIEFLFLTTDRLFKVGGQITAQGASTRLGCVAPMHALAKLGYDARISNVLADPSVEKAVSSARMVVFGEMFHGGDGWQAYRRLLRLLRNPREQAIFNIADDHFHRSDFLDFYRETLPNCLAVTTVSEKLAQTIRTHTSRPVLVAPEPYEGARGAPHAI
;
A
#
# COMPACT_ATOMS: atom_id res chain seq x y z
N MET A 1 8.36 12.83 -19.34
CA MET A 1 8.37 12.83 -17.86
C MET A 1 8.92 14.15 -17.37
N ARG A 2 8.34 14.74 -16.32
CA ARG A 2 8.98 15.89 -15.66
C ARG A 2 10.19 15.38 -14.87
N PRO A 3 11.36 16.03 -14.95
CA PRO A 3 12.50 15.65 -14.11
C PRO A 3 12.10 15.62 -12.63
N GLY A 4 12.32 14.49 -11.95
CA GLY A 4 12.06 14.33 -10.52
C GLY A 4 10.65 13.87 -10.10
N GLU A 5 9.78 13.53 -11.06
CA GLU A 5 8.47 12.93 -10.80
C GLU A 5 8.62 11.42 -10.53
N ILE A 6 8.12 10.94 -9.39
CA ILE A 6 8.10 9.49 -9.05
C ILE A 6 6.90 8.87 -9.77
N GLU A 7 7.06 7.77 -10.49
CA GLU A 7 5.92 7.15 -11.18
C GLU A 7 5.02 6.39 -10.21
N PHE A 8 5.61 5.57 -9.33
CA PHE A 8 4.88 4.79 -8.33
C PHE A 8 5.55 4.90 -6.96
N LEU A 9 4.81 5.37 -5.97
CA LEU A 9 5.26 5.40 -4.58
C LEU A 9 4.40 4.46 -3.74
N PHE A 10 5.02 3.43 -3.19
CA PHE A 10 4.41 2.52 -2.24
C PHE A 10 4.65 3.02 -0.81
N LEU A 11 3.60 3.12 -0.02
CA LEU A 11 3.64 3.56 1.35
C LEU A 11 3.33 2.39 2.28
N THR A 12 4.12 2.23 3.33
CA THR A 12 3.84 1.24 4.39
C THR A 12 4.03 1.87 5.76
N THR A 13 3.36 1.34 6.77
CA THR A 13 3.67 1.62 8.18
C THR A 13 4.60 0.57 8.78
N ASP A 14 4.77 -0.58 8.12
CA ASP A 14 5.68 -1.65 8.55
C ASP A 14 7.13 -1.26 8.34
N ARG A 15 7.99 -1.71 9.25
CA ARG A 15 9.41 -1.41 9.21
C ARG A 15 10.03 -2.04 7.97
N LEU A 16 10.79 -1.22 7.24
CA LEU A 16 11.58 -1.67 6.10
C LEU A 16 13.00 -2.02 6.55
N PHE A 17 13.51 -3.10 5.98
CA PHE A 17 14.86 -3.61 6.23
C PHE A 17 15.61 -3.72 4.91
N LYS A 18 16.94 -3.64 4.98
CA LYS A 18 17.81 -3.93 3.83
C LYS A 18 18.58 -5.22 4.11
N VAL A 19 18.35 -6.24 3.30
CA VAL A 19 19.03 -7.55 3.37
C VAL A 19 19.65 -7.84 2.02
N GLY A 20 20.96 -8.11 1.98
CA GLY A 20 21.66 -8.39 0.72
C GLY A 20 21.53 -7.29 -0.34
N GLY A 21 21.36 -6.03 0.07
CA GLY A 21 21.16 -4.91 -0.86
C GLY A 21 19.70 -4.64 -1.26
N GLN A 22 18.77 -5.55 -0.94
CA GLN A 22 17.35 -5.43 -1.30
C GLN A 22 16.49 -4.97 -0.12
N ILE A 23 15.45 -4.20 -0.42
CA ILE A 23 14.47 -3.77 0.59
C ILE A 23 13.50 -4.92 0.85
N THR A 24 13.15 -5.16 2.11
CA THR A 24 12.15 -6.15 2.53
C THR A 24 11.43 -5.68 3.80
N ALA A 25 10.42 -6.44 4.22
CA ALA A 25 9.63 -6.19 5.42
C ALA A 25 9.34 -7.51 6.15
N GLN A 26 9.06 -7.44 7.46
CA GLN A 26 8.72 -8.63 8.25
C GLN A 26 7.27 -9.07 8.00
N GLY A 27 6.34 -8.14 7.77
CA GLY A 27 4.95 -8.44 7.43
C GLY A 27 4.81 -8.96 6.00
N ALA A 28 4.12 -10.10 5.85
CA ALA A 28 3.78 -10.67 4.54
C ALA A 28 2.95 -9.69 3.69
N SER A 29 1.97 -9.02 4.30
CA SER A 29 1.14 -8.02 3.63
C SER A 29 1.96 -6.85 3.05
N THR A 30 3.01 -6.38 3.74
CA THR A 30 3.92 -5.35 3.20
C THR A 30 4.82 -5.92 2.10
N ARG A 31 5.32 -7.15 2.26
CA ARG A 31 6.14 -7.79 1.22
C ARG A 31 5.36 -7.96 -0.08
N LEU A 32 4.16 -8.52 0.01
CA LEU A 32 3.34 -8.88 -1.14
C LEU A 32 2.56 -7.69 -1.71
N GLY A 33 2.05 -6.80 -0.85
CA GLY A 33 1.27 -5.63 -1.25
C GLY A 33 2.10 -4.39 -1.62
N CYS A 34 3.38 -4.33 -1.25
CA CYS A 34 4.23 -3.16 -1.54
C CYS A 34 5.60 -3.52 -2.13
N VAL A 35 6.39 -4.35 -1.46
CA VAL A 35 7.79 -4.61 -1.86
C VAL A 35 7.87 -5.34 -3.20
N ALA A 36 7.15 -6.45 -3.34
CA ALA A 36 7.11 -7.25 -4.55
C ALA A 36 6.60 -6.45 -5.78
N PRO A 37 5.44 -5.75 -5.73
CA PRO A 37 4.98 -4.96 -6.87
C PRO A 37 5.91 -3.78 -7.18
N MET A 38 6.51 -3.13 -6.17
CA MET A 38 7.52 -2.09 -6.40
C MET A 38 8.71 -2.64 -7.18
N HIS A 39 9.25 -3.79 -6.78
CA HIS A 39 10.34 -4.45 -7.51
C HIS A 39 9.94 -4.89 -8.92
N ALA A 40 8.72 -5.41 -9.09
CA ALA A 40 8.22 -5.80 -10.40
C ALA A 40 8.12 -4.59 -11.36
N LEU A 41 7.60 -3.46 -10.89
CA LEU A 41 7.53 -2.22 -11.66
C LEU A 41 8.91 -1.66 -11.98
N ALA A 42 9.83 -1.67 -11.02
CA ALA A 42 11.22 -1.25 -11.26
C ALA A 42 11.91 -2.10 -12.33
N LYS A 43 11.68 -3.42 -12.35
CA LYS A 43 12.19 -4.33 -13.40
C LYS A 43 11.61 -4.03 -14.78
N LEU A 44 10.42 -3.45 -14.86
CA LEU A 44 9.79 -3.00 -16.09
C LEU A 44 10.26 -1.60 -16.54
N GLY A 45 11.16 -0.96 -15.78
CA GLY A 45 11.75 0.34 -16.11
C GLY A 45 11.01 1.55 -15.53
N TYR A 46 10.00 1.34 -14.69
CA TYR A 46 9.30 2.44 -14.01
C TYR A 46 10.09 2.97 -12.81
N ASP A 47 9.96 4.26 -12.50
CA ASP A 47 10.43 4.82 -11.22
C ASP A 47 9.46 4.42 -10.09
N ALA A 48 9.71 3.23 -9.53
CA ALA A 48 8.95 2.67 -8.42
C ALA A 48 9.77 2.70 -7.12
N ARG A 49 9.20 3.31 -6.07
CA ARG A 49 9.86 3.49 -4.77
C ARG A 49 8.94 3.04 -3.64
N ILE A 50 9.53 2.75 -2.49
CA ILE A 50 8.80 2.43 -1.27
C ILE A 50 9.28 3.32 -0.12
N SER A 51 8.37 3.76 0.74
CA SER A 51 8.68 4.60 1.89
C SER A 51 7.88 4.13 3.11
N ASN A 52 8.51 4.17 4.28
CA ASN A 52 7.81 3.99 5.55
C ASN A 52 7.30 5.36 6.02
N VAL A 53 5.98 5.48 6.18
CA VAL A 53 5.32 6.77 6.47
C VAL A 53 5.62 7.36 7.85
N LEU A 54 6.10 6.53 8.77
CA LEU A 54 6.42 6.93 10.14
C LEU A 54 7.91 7.25 10.32
N ALA A 55 8.78 6.68 9.47
CA ALA A 55 10.23 6.76 9.63
C ALA A 55 10.95 7.63 8.58
N ASP A 56 10.33 7.87 7.42
CA ASP A 56 10.96 8.64 6.33
C ASP A 56 10.58 10.14 6.42
N PRO A 57 11.53 11.03 6.76
CA PRO A 57 11.27 12.47 6.87
C PRO A 57 10.95 13.12 5.51
N SER A 58 11.24 12.45 4.40
CA SER A 58 11.01 12.97 3.04
C SER A 58 9.70 12.50 2.41
N VAL A 59 8.91 11.68 3.12
CA VAL A 59 7.72 11.02 2.57
C VAL A 59 6.69 11.99 2.00
N GLU A 60 6.48 13.15 2.63
CA GLU A 60 5.51 14.15 2.15
C GLU A 60 5.92 14.77 0.81
N LYS A 61 7.22 15.03 0.65
CA LYS A 61 7.78 15.50 -0.63
C LYS A 61 7.65 14.42 -1.69
N ALA A 62 7.96 13.17 -1.34
CA ALA A 62 7.83 12.03 -2.24
C ALA A 62 6.38 11.88 -2.73
N VAL A 63 5.40 11.88 -1.81
CA VAL A 63 3.96 11.81 -2.13
C VAL A 63 3.54 12.95 -3.06
N SER A 64 3.98 14.18 -2.80
CA SER A 64 3.63 15.35 -3.61
C SER A 64 4.22 15.29 -5.03
N SER A 65 5.31 14.55 -5.22
CA SER A 65 5.99 14.33 -6.51
C SER A 65 5.54 13.05 -7.23
N ALA A 66 4.74 12.20 -6.57
CA ALA A 66 4.36 10.91 -7.11
C ALA A 66 3.14 11.02 -8.04
N ARG A 67 3.22 10.35 -9.19
CA ARG A 67 2.08 10.19 -10.10
C ARG A 67 1.05 9.26 -9.47
N MET A 68 1.47 8.07 -9.05
CA MET A 68 0.66 7.07 -8.37
C MET A 68 1.16 6.84 -6.95
N VAL A 69 0.24 6.75 -5.99
CA VAL A 69 0.55 6.44 -4.60
C VAL A 69 -0.26 5.23 -4.15
N VAL A 70 0.44 4.18 -3.74
CA VAL A 70 -0.14 2.94 -3.23
C VAL A 70 -0.02 2.96 -1.71
N PHE A 71 -1.15 3.03 -1.02
CA PHE A 71 -1.24 2.90 0.43
C PHE A 71 -1.33 1.43 0.79
N GLY A 72 -0.27 0.91 1.42
CA GLY A 72 -0.16 -0.48 1.86
C GLY A 72 -1.10 -0.84 3.00
N GLU A 73 -0.94 -2.07 3.49
CA GLU A 73 -1.75 -2.59 4.61
C GLU A 73 -1.60 -1.72 5.85
N MET A 74 -2.72 -1.52 6.54
CA MET A 74 -2.76 -0.77 7.79
C MET A 74 -2.72 -1.73 8.97
N PHE A 75 -1.70 -1.61 9.81
CA PHE A 75 -1.59 -2.37 11.05
C PHE A 75 -2.27 -1.65 12.22
N HIS A 76 -2.83 -2.41 13.15
CA HIS A 76 -3.38 -1.88 14.41
C HIS A 76 -2.31 -1.19 15.26
N GLY A 77 -2.78 -0.23 16.06
CA GLY A 77 -2.02 0.28 17.20
C GLY A 77 -0.92 1.26 16.81
N GLY A 78 -1.29 2.43 16.31
CA GLY A 78 -0.36 3.54 16.08
C GLY A 78 -0.93 4.65 15.22
N ASP A 79 -0.14 5.68 14.95
CA ASP A 79 -0.54 6.84 14.14
C ASP A 79 -0.61 6.55 12.62
N GLY A 80 -0.58 5.28 12.22
CA GLY A 80 -0.48 4.85 10.82
C GLY A 80 -1.61 5.38 9.93
N TRP A 81 -2.86 5.27 10.38
CA TRP A 81 -4.01 5.80 9.62
C TRP A 81 -4.06 7.33 9.64
N GLN A 82 -3.59 7.98 10.72
CA GLN A 82 -3.49 9.44 10.76
C GLN A 82 -2.43 9.95 9.78
N ALA A 83 -1.30 9.25 9.69
CA ALA A 83 -0.26 9.50 8.70
C ALA A 83 -0.81 9.32 7.28
N TYR A 84 -1.53 8.23 7.00
CA TYR A 84 -2.15 8.02 5.69
C TYR A 84 -3.18 9.10 5.35
N ARG A 85 -4.05 9.51 6.29
CA ARG A 85 -4.96 10.65 6.12
C ARG A 85 -4.21 11.93 5.77
N ARG A 86 -3.12 12.22 6.48
CA ARG A 86 -2.28 13.41 6.22
C ARG A 86 -1.69 13.37 4.81
N LEU A 87 -1.12 12.24 4.41
CA LEU A 87 -0.51 12.07 3.10
C LEU A 87 -1.53 12.08 1.95
N LEU A 88 -2.72 11.53 2.16
CA LEU A 88 -3.79 11.55 1.16
C LEU A 88 -4.19 12.99 0.78
N ARG A 89 -4.16 13.92 1.74
CA ARG A 89 -4.45 15.35 1.51
C ARG A 89 -3.40 16.07 0.65
N LEU A 90 -2.23 15.47 0.45
CA LEU A 90 -1.19 16.02 -0.42
C LEU A 90 -1.41 15.67 -1.90
N LEU A 91 -2.27 14.69 -2.19
CA LEU A 91 -2.58 14.31 -3.56
C LEU A 91 -3.49 15.35 -4.22
N ARG A 92 -3.19 15.71 -5.47
CA ARG A 92 -3.98 16.68 -6.23
C ARG A 92 -5.35 16.11 -6.61
N ASN A 93 -5.36 14.84 -7.00
CA ASN A 93 -6.58 14.13 -7.35
C ASN A 93 -6.51 12.67 -6.85
N PRO A 94 -6.90 12.41 -5.59
CA PRO A 94 -6.91 11.05 -5.04
C PRO A 94 -7.65 10.03 -5.91
N ARG A 95 -8.69 10.46 -6.65
CA ARG A 95 -9.48 9.59 -7.54
C ARG A 95 -8.71 9.10 -8.77
N GLU A 96 -7.59 9.72 -9.09
CA GLU A 96 -6.72 9.33 -10.21
C GLU A 96 -5.35 8.83 -9.75
N GLN A 97 -4.99 9.04 -8.48
CA GLN A 97 -3.64 8.82 -7.98
C GLN A 97 -3.54 7.78 -6.85
N ALA A 98 -4.57 7.63 -6.02
CA ALA A 98 -4.49 6.81 -4.81
C ALA A 98 -4.98 5.38 -5.05
N ILE A 99 -4.16 4.40 -4.74
CA ILE A 99 -4.55 2.98 -4.70
C ILE A 99 -4.43 2.51 -3.26
N PHE A 100 -5.45 1.82 -2.75
CA PHE A 100 -5.37 1.18 -1.43
C PHE A 100 -5.13 -0.32 -1.59
N ASN A 101 -4.16 -0.88 -0.88
CA ASN A 101 -3.97 -2.30 -0.75
C ASN A 101 -4.50 -2.76 0.61
N ILE A 102 -5.61 -3.49 0.60
CA ILE A 102 -6.28 -4.03 1.79
C ILE A 102 -6.16 -5.55 1.76
N ALA A 103 -5.31 -6.10 2.61
CA ALA A 103 -5.04 -7.52 2.75
C ALA A 103 -5.84 -8.19 3.89
N ASP A 104 -6.30 -7.41 4.88
CA ASP A 104 -7.06 -7.92 6.02
C ASP A 104 -8.45 -7.25 6.18
N ASP A 105 -9.40 -7.99 6.75
CA ASP A 105 -10.76 -7.50 7.01
C ASP A 105 -10.84 -6.74 8.35
N HIS A 106 -10.72 -5.42 8.27
CA HIS A 106 -10.86 -4.52 9.42
C HIS A 106 -12.22 -3.78 9.45
N PHE A 107 -13.18 -4.12 8.59
CA PHE A 107 -14.44 -3.37 8.46
C PHE A 107 -15.34 -3.48 9.70
N HIS A 108 -15.10 -4.49 10.54
CA HIS A 108 -15.77 -4.65 11.83
C HIS A 108 -15.30 -3.66 12.91
N ARG A 109 -14.22 -2.91 12.67
CA ARG A 109 -13.65 -1.96 13.63
C ARG A 109 -14.01 -0.53 13.25
N SER A 110 -14.54 0.23 14.20
CA SER A 110 -15.09 1.57 13.94
C SER A 110 -14.05 2.57 13.43
N ASP A 111 -12.83 2.53 13.98
CA ASP A 111 -11.71 3.38 13.58
C ASP A 111 -11.28 3.16 12.12
N PHE A 112 -11.19 1.90 11.69
CA PHE A 112 -10.87 1.54 10.32
C PHE A 112 -12.04 1.83 9.38
N LEU A 113 -13.26 1.53 9.81
CA LEU A 113 -14.46 1.77 9.03
C LEU A 113 -14.65 3.26 8.71
N ASP A 114 -14.40 4.16 9.66
CA ASP A 114 -14.49 5.61 9.43
C ASP A 114 -13.44 6.09 8.42
N PHE A 115 -12.21 5.57 8.52
CA PHE A 115 -11.18 5.85 7.53
C PHE A 115 -11.56 5.33 6.13
N TYR A 116 -12.07 4.10 6.03
CA TYR A 116 -12.47 3.52 4.74
C TYR A 116 -13.67 4.25 4.12
N ARG A 117 -14.66 4.66 4.92
CA ARG A 117 -15.80 5.46 4.45
C ARG A 117 -15.35 6.79 3.85
N GLU A 118 -14.34 7.43 4.43
CA GLU A 118 -13.78 8.69 3.93
C GLU A 118 -12.98 8.49 2.62
N THR A 119 -12.17 7.42 2.56
CA THR A 119 -11.11 7.28 1.55
C THR A 119 -11.49 6.43 0.35
N LEU A 120 -12.19 5.30 0.55
CA LEU A 120 -12.47 4.35 -0.53
C LEU A 120 -13.34 4.92 -1.66
N PRO A 121 -14.34 5.79 -1.43
CA PRO A 121 -15.10 6.42 -2.52
C PRO A 121 -14.25 7.38 -3.37
N ASN A 122 -13.12 7.83 -2.84
CA ASN A 122 -12.29 8.89 -3.43
C ASN A 122 -10.92 8.39 -3.92
N CYS A 123 -10.64 7.09 -3.87
CA CYS A 123 -9.41 6.52 -4.42
C CYS A 123 -9.54 6.24 -5.93
N LEU A 124 -8.46 5.92 -6.62
CA LEU A 124 -8.50 5.36 -7.97
C LEU A 124 -9.05 3.93 -7.95
N ALA A 125 -8.48 3.07 -7.12
CA ALA A 125 -8.83 1.66 -7.03
C ALA A 125 -8.42 1.07 -5.68
N VAL A 126 -8.96 -0.11 -5.38
CA VAL A 126 -8.54 -0.96 -4.26
C VAL A 126 -7.97 -2.26 -4.81
N THR A 127 -6.90 -2.73 -4.19
CA THR A 127 -6.29 -4.04 -4.41
C THR A 127 -6.44 -4.88 -3.15
N THR A 128 -6.66 -6.18 -3.31
CA THR A 128 -6.84 -7.10 -2.19
C THR A 128 -6.39 -8.51 -2.55
N VAL A 129 -6.33 -9.40 -1.56
CA VAL A 129 -5.70 -10.71 -1.65
C VAL A 129 -6.66 -11.86 -1.93
N SER A 130 -7.98 -11.65 -1.75
CA SER A 130 -8.97 -12.70 -1.99
C SER A 130 -10.29 -12.16 -2.51
N GLU A 131 -11.01 -12.99 -3.27
CA GLU A 131 -12.34 -12.65 -3.77
C GLU A 131 -13.35 -12.47 -2.63
N LYS A 132 -13.20 -13.22 -1.53
CA LYS A 132 -14.03 -13.06 -0.32
C LYS A 132 -13.88 -11.65 0.27
N LEU A 133 -12.65 -11.19 0.46
CA LEU A 133 -12.40 -9.84 0.97
C LEU A 133 -12.82 -8.77 -0.05
N ALA A 134 -12.62 -9.03 -1.34
CA ALA A 134 -13.09 -8.13 -2.40
C ALA A 134 -14.60 -7.92 -2.35
N GLN A 135 -15.39 -8.96 -2.08
CA GLN A 135 -16.84 -8.84 -1.90
C GLN A 135 -17.19 -7.92 -0.73
N THR A 136 -16.54 -8.07 0.43
CA THR A 136 -16.71 -7.16 1.57
C THR A 136 -16.39 -5.71 1.17
N ILE A 137 -15.22 -5.47 0.57
CA ILE A 137 -14.78 -4.12 0.16
C ILE A 137 -15.78 -3.48 -0.82
N ARG A 138 -16.31 -4.23 -1.79
CA ARG A 138 -17.28 -3.74 -2.78
C ARG A 138 -18.60 -3.28 -2.15
N THR A 139 -18.94 -3.72 -0.93
CA THR A 139 -20.10 -3.17 -0.20
C THR A 139 -19.85 -1.76 0.33
N HIS A 140 -18.59 -1.31 0.39
CA HIS A 140 -18.17 -0.03 0.94
C HIS A 140 -17.67 0.97 -0.12
N THR A 141 -17.54 0.57 -1.38
CA THR A 141 -17.09 1.47 -2.45
C THR A 141 -17.62 1.06 -3.82
N SER A 142 -17.83 2.05 -4.70
CA SER A 142 -18.11 1.84 -6.12
C SER A 142 -16.84 1.84 -6.99
N ARG A 143 -15.67 2.05 -6.37
CA ARG A 143 -14.39 2.07 -7.09
C ARG A 143 -13.94 0.66 -7.44
N PRO A 144 -13.13 0.48 -8.51
CA PRO A 144 -12.64 -0.84 -8.90
C PRO A 144 -11.93 -1.54 -7.75
N VAL A 145 -12.28 -2.81 -7.51
CA VAL A 145 -11.63 -3.69 -6.54
C VAL A 145 -11.01 -4.87 -7.28
N LEU A 146 -9.67 -4.90 -7.30
CA LEU A 146 -8.85 -5.87 -8.01
C LEU A 146 -8.29 -6.91 -7.03
N VAL A 147 -8.34 -8.18 -7.42
CA VAL A 147 -7.78 -9.27 -6.62
C VAL A 147 -6.41 -9.64 -7.16
N ALA A 148 -5.39 -9.47 -6.32
CA ALA A 148 -4.03 -9.94 -6.52
C ALA A 148 -3.77 -11.04 -5.47
N PRO A 149 -4.06 -12.31 -5.80
CA PRO A 149 -3.96 -13.39 -4.82
C PRO A 149 -2.54 -13.54 -4.31
N GLU A 150 -2.40 -13.68 -2.99
CA GLU A 150 -1.08 -13.95 -2.40
C GLU A 150 -0.56 -15.30 -2.89
N PRO A 151 0.68 -15.38 -3.41
CA PRO A 151 1.32 -16.66 -3.61
C PRO A 151 1.49 -17.33 -2.24
N TYR A 152 1.29 -18.64 -2.19
CA TYR A 152 1.50 -19.43 -0.97
C TYR A 152 2.95 -19.26 -0.47
N GLU A 153 3.15 -18.53 0.65
CA GLU A 153 4.48 -18.30 1.25
C GLU A 153 4.98 -19.51 2.09
N GLY A 154 4.23 -20.61 2.19
CA GLY A 154 4.52 -21.68 3.15
C GLY A 154 4.18 -21.29 4.60
N ALA A 155 4.45 -22.19 5.55
CA ALA A 155 4.28 -21.87 6.97
C ALA A 155 5.31 -20.82 7.41
N ARG A 156 4.90 -19.84 8.23
CA ARG A 156 5.82 -18.85 8.84
C ARG A 156 7.03 -19.56 9.47
N GLY A 157 8.23 -19.25 9.00
CA GLY A 157 9.49 -19.76 9.55
C GLY A 157 10.02 -21.04 8.89
N ALA A 158 9.40 -21.57 7.84
CA ALA A 158 10.02 -22.64 7.06
C ALA A 158 11.16 -22.04 6.21
N PRO A 159 12.43 -22.51 6.39
CA PRO A 159 13.52 -22.05 5.54
C PRO A 159 13.26 -22.50 4.09
N HIS A 160 13.43 -21.58 3.14
CA HIS A 160 13.50 -21.95 1.73
C HIS A 160 14.85 -22.64 1.49
N ALA A 161 14.82 -23.90 1.05
CA ALA A 161 16.01 -24.55 0.53
C ALA A 161 16.50 -23.77 -0.70
N ILE A 162 17.80 -23.47 -0.69
CA ILE A 162 18.54 -22.85 -1.81
C ILE A 162 18.68 -23.90 -2.93
#